data_AF-A0A1E1F027-F1
#
_entry.id   AF-A0A1E1F027-F1
#
_cell.length_a   1.000
_cell.length_b   1.000
_cell.length_c   1.000
_cell.angle_alpha   90.00
_cell.angle_beta   90.00
_cell.angle_gamma   90.00
#
_symmetry.space_group_name_H-M   'P 1'
#
loop_
_entity.id
_entity.type
_entity.pdbx_description
1 polymer ?
#
loop_
_entity_poly.entity_id
_entity_poly.type
_entity_poly.pdbx_seq_one_letter_code
_entity_poly.pdbx_strand_id
1 'polypeptide(L)'
;MFKGLKPIVYGGREVWPLVEGGKGVAVSNHASSGAWAAAGGIGTVSAVNADSYDSMGNVIPQIYHGRTRRDRHEELIAYAIDGAVEQVKRAFEIAGGKGAININVLWEMGGAQRVLHGVLEKTRGMVAGVTCGAGMPYKLSEIAASYGVNYLPIVSSGRAFRALWKRAYSKASEWLAAVVYEDPWLAGGHNGLSNAEDPREPQDPYPRVKALRDTMREGGISDDVPIVMAGGVWYLRDWNDWIDNPELGAIAFQFGTRPLLTQESPIPQPWKERLMQLEPGDVLLHRFSPTGFYSSAIRNPFLRQLEARSERQIPFSTEQAGDHTHQLDAGVKGKNFWVTRGDLLRAREWVGQGFTSALKTPDNTLVFVDEEDKAEIRKDQTDCMGCLSQCAFSSWMDSETNSTGRLADPRSFCIQKSLQQAVHGGSLDDNLLFAGHGAYNFKTDPFYSNGFVPTVKQLVDRILTGD
;
A
#
# COMPACT_ATOMS: atom_id res chain seq x y z
N MET A 1 -4.17 -6.76 -31.01
CA MET A 1 -4.66 -7.51 -29.85
C MET A 1 -3.69 -8.65 -29.59
N PHE A 2 -3.13 -8.74 -28.39
CA PHE A 2 -2.21 -9.77 -27.94
C PHE A 2 -2.94 -11.11 -27.99
N LYS A 3 -2.39 -12.08 -28.73
CA LYS A 3 -3.13 -13.26 -29.18
C LYS A 3 -3.62 -14.18 -28.05
N GLY A 4 -3.04 -14.09 -26.85
CA GLY A 4 -3.42 -14.92 -25.71
C GLY A 4 -4.58 -14.38 -24.86
N LEU A 5 -4.75 -13.05 -24.77
CA LEU A 5 -5.66 -12.48 -23.78
C LEU A 5 -7.12 -12.53 -24.26
N LYS A 6 -8.00 -13.17 -23.50
CA LYS A 6 -9.44 -13.30 -23.79
C LYS A 6 -10.26 -12.63 -22.69
N PRO A 7 -11.42 -12.04 -23.01
CA PRO A 7 -12.35 -11.55 -21.99
C PRO A 7 -12.81 -12.68 -21.05
N ILE A 8 -13.09 -12.32 -19.80
CA ILE A 8 -13.64 -13.21 -18.77
C ILE A 8 -14.99 -12.69 -18.28
N VAL A 9 -15.79 -13.58 -17.67
CA VAL A 9 -17.01 -13.16 -16.96
C VAL A 9 -16.66 -12.85 -15.51
N TYR A 10 -16.84 -11.59 -15.11
CA TYR A 10 -16.58 -11.11 -13.76
C TYR A 10 -17.77 -10.29 -13.25
N GLY A 11 -18.34 -10.67 -12.11
CA GLY A 11 -19.53 -9.99 -11.56
C GLY A 11 -20.73 -9.97 -12.53
N GLY A 12 -20.86 -11.02 -13.37
CA GLY A 12 -21.90 -11.12 -14.40
C GLY A 12 -21.68 -10.28 -15.66
N ARG A 13 -20.47 -9.73 -15.85
CA ARG A 13 -20.10 -8.88 -17.00
C ARG A 13 -18.90 -9.44 -17.74
N GLU A 14 -18.87 -9.27 -19.06
CA GLU A 14 -17.68 -9.55 -19.85
C GLU A 14 -16.67 -8.41 -19.70
N VAL A 15 -15.45 -8.73 -19.26
CA VAL A 15 -14.37 -7.76 -19.02
C VAL A 15 -13.04 -8.30 -19.51
N TRP A 16 -12.12 -7.41 -19.88
CA TRP A 16 -10.73 -7.80 -20.03
C TRP A 16 -10.16 -8.21 -18.67
N PRO A 17 -9.31 -9.26 -18.59
CA PRO A 17 -8.67 -9.71 -17.35
C PRO A 17 -7.50 -8.76 -16.96
N LEU A 18 -7.79 -7.45 -16.96
CA LEU A 18 -6.89 -6.34 -16.71
C LEU A 18 -7.46 -5.52 -15.56
N VAL A 19 -6.75 -5.53 -14.43
CA VAL A 19 -7.16 -4.89 -13.19
C VAL A 19 -6.32 -3.64 -12.96
N GLU A 20 -6.96 -2.49 -12.71
CA GLU A 20 -6.28 -1.39 -12.07
C GLU A 20 -6.15 -1.71 -10.58
N GLY A 21 -4.93 -1.79 -10.04
CA GLY A 21 -4.73 -2.04 -8.61
C GLY A 21 -5.18 -0.86 -7.75
N GLY A 22 -5.77 -1.15 -6.58
CA GLY A 22 -6.16 -0.13 -5.61
C GLY A 22 -4.94 0.54 -4.96
N LYS A 23 -4.92 1.87 -4.93
CA LYS A 23 -3.86 2.69 -4.33
C LYS A 23 -4.50 3.60 -3.29
N GLY A 24 -4.18 3.36 -2.03
CA GLY A 24 -4.74 4.10 -0.90
C GLY A 24 -4.43 5.60 -0.93
N VAL A 25 -5.18 6.35 -0.12
CA VAL A 25 -4.96 7.77 0.11
C VAL A 25 -5.09 8.57 -1.19
N ALA A 26 -6.29 8.55 -1.75
CA ALA A 26 -6.74 9.33 -2.92
C ALA A 26 -6.09 9.03 -4.28
N VAL A 27 -5.13 8.10 -4.39
CA VAL A 27 -4.42 7.84 -5.66
C VAL A 27 -5.25 7.03 -6.66
N SER A 28 -5.97 5.98 -6.23
CA SER A 28 -6.96 5.29 -7.08
C SER A 28 -8.37 5.83 -6.80
N ASN A 29 -8.72 6.90 -7.50
CA ASN A 29 -10.00 7.59 -7.35
C ASN A 29 -11.01 7.19 -8.46
N HIS A 30 -12.18 7.81 -8.41
CA HIS A 30 -13.26 7.58 -9.36
C HIS A 30 -12.90 7.87 -10.82
N ALA A 31 -12.08 8.88 -11.08
CA ALA A 31 -11.70 9.27 -12.42
C ALA A 31 -10.85 8.17 -13.08
N SER A 32 -9.80 7.72 -12.39
CA SER A 32 -8.92 6.65 -12.88
C SER A 32 -9.67 5.31 -13.01
N SER A 33 -10.33 4.87 -11.93
CA SER A 33 -10.97 3.54 -11.89
C SER A 33 -12.23 3.47 -12.74
N GLY A 34 -13.02 4.55 -12.80
CA GLY A 34 -14.16 4.66 -13.71
C GLY A 34 -13.72 4.60 -15.17
N ALA A 35 -12.66 5.33 -15.54
CA ALA A 35 -12.14 5.30 -16.91
C ALA A 35 -11.55 3.93 -17.28
N TRP A 36 -10.93 3.22 -16.32
CA TRP A 36 -10.41 1.86 -16.54
C TRP A 36 -11.54 0.86 -16.80
N ALA A 37 -12.62 0.95 -16.03
CA ALA A 37 -13.83 0.16 -16.27
C ALA A 37 -14.51 0.54 -17.60
N ALA A 38 -14.57 1.84 -17.95
CA ALA A 38 -15.10 2.31 -19.22
C ALA A 38 -14.31 1.78 -20.44
N ALA A 39 -13.01 1.51 -20.27
CA ALA A 39 -12.14 0.86 -21.24
C ALA A 39 -12.33 -0.67 -21.31
N GLY A 40 -13.22 -1.25 -20.51
CA GLY A 40 -13.58 -2.67 -20.50
C GLY A 40 -12.79 -3.52 -19.49
N GLY A 41 -11.94 -2.92 -18.66
CA GLY A 41 -11.22 -3.61 -17.59
C GLY A 41 -11.97 -3.62 -16.26
N ILE A 42 -11.24 -3.92 -15.19
CA ILE A 42 -11.72 -3.89 -13.80
C ILE A 42 -11.01 -2.74 -13.08
N GLY A 43 -11.70 -1.64 -12.83
CA GLY A 43 -11.17 -0.51 -12.06
C GLY A 43 -11.29 -0.75 -10.56
N THR A 44 -10.33 -0.31 -9.75
CA THR A 44 -10.36 -0.51 -8.29
C THR A 44 -10.23 0.82 -7.54
N VAL A 45 -11.35 1.30 -7.02
CA VAL A 45 -11.38 2.48 -6.14
C VAL A 45 -10.78 2.10 -4.78
N SER A 46 -9.87 2.91 -4.23
CA SER A 46 -9.44 2.66 -2.85
C SER A 46 -10.42 3.28 -1.86
N ALA A 47 -10.85 2.49 -0.87
CA ALA A 47 -11.63 2.95 0.28
C ALA A 47 -10.74 3.36 1.47
N VAL A 48 -9.41 3.36 1.30
CA VAL A 48 -8.46 3.75 2.34
C VAL A 48 -8.26 5.25 2.31
N ASN A 49 -8.94 5.96 3.22
CA ASN A 49 -8.88 7.42 3.37
C ASN A 49 -9.08 8.16 2.04
N ALA A 50 -10.12 7.75 1.32
CA ALA A 50 -10.50 8.33 0.03
C ALA A 50 -10.96 9.79 0.18
N ASP A 51 -10.76 10.58 -0.86
CA ASP A 51 -11.32 11.93 -0.92
C ASP A 51 -12.83 11.91 -1.06
N SER A 52 -13.46 12.94 -0.54
CA SER A 52 -14.80 13.37 -0.91
C SER A 52 -14.75 14.75 -1.59
N TYR A 53 -15.84 15.14 -2.25
CA TYR A 53 -15.95 16.40 -2.96
C TYR A 53 -17.23 17.14 -2.58
N ASP A 54 -17.16 18.47 -2.63
CA ASP A 54 -18.34 19.31 -2.50
C ASP A 54 -19.19 19.30 -3.80
N SER A 55 -20.34 19.97 -3.75
CA SER A 55 -21.23 20.10 -4.90
C SER A 55 -20.62 20.81 -6.12
N MET A 56 -19.52 21.52 -5.95
CA MET A 56 -18.77 22.19 -7.01
C MET A 56 -17.62 21.32 -7.55
N GLY A 57 -17.40 20.14 -6.97
CA GLY A 57 -16.34 19.21 -7.35
C GLY A 57 -14.98 19.50 -6.72
N ASN A 58 -14.91 20.38 -5.71
CA ASN A 58 -13.66 20.60 -4.97
C ASN A 58 -13.46 19.52 -3.92
N VAL A 59 -12.21 19.09 -3.71
CA VAL A 59 -11.86 18.15 -2.64
C VAL A 59 -12.23 18.75 -1.29
N ILE A 60 -12.93 18.00 -0.45
CA ILE A 60 -13.20 18.36 0.94
C ILE A 60 -11.99 17.95 1.77
N PRO A 61 -11.26 18.90 2.40
CA PRO A 61 -10.11 18.55 3.24
C PRO A 61 -10.54 17.74 4.46
N GLN A 62 -9.82 16.66 4.76
CA GLN A 62 -10.04 15.85 5.96
C GLN A 62 -9.46 16.57 7.18
N ILE A 63 -10.24 17.50 7.76
CA ILE A 63 -9.86 18.24 8.96
C ILE A 63 -10.42 17.53 10.18
N TYR A 64 -9.55 17.27 11.15
CA TYR A 64 -9.89 16.58 12.38
C TYR A 64 -10.05 17.57 13.54
N HIS A 65 -11.22 17.56 14.18
CA HIS A 65 -11.56 18.45 15.29
C HIS A 65 -11.53 17.75 16.65
N GLY A 66 -11.42 16.42 16.64
CA GLY A 66 -11.35 15.58 17.82
C GLY A 66 -10.22 15.99 18.78
N ARG A 67 -10.58 16.18 20.06
CA ARG A 67 -9.62 16.54 21.12
C ARG A 67 -8.74 15.36 21.50
N THR A 68 -9.30 14.14 21.46
CA THR A 68 -8.58 12.90 21.71
C THR A 68 -8.24 12.18 20.40
N ARG A 69 -7.25 11.28 20.44
CA ARG A 69 -6.95 10.40 19.29
C ARG A 69 -8.15 9.55 18.87
N ARG A 70 -8.97 9.14 19.85
CA ARG A 70 -10.20 8.36 19.62
C ARG A 70 -11.24 9.17 18.85
N ASP A 71 -11.48 10.42 19.24
CA ASP A 71 -12.42 11.29 18.53
C ASP A 71 -11.99 11.50 17.08
N ARG A 72 -10.69 11.73 16.84
CA ARG A 72 -10.14 11.87 15.47
C ARG A 72 -10.21 10.58 14.67
N HIS A 73 -10.13 9.42 15.33
CA HIS A 73 -10.29 8.12 14.68
C HIS A 73 -11.74 7.90 14.20
N GLU A 74 -12.73 8.32 14.99
CA GLU A 74 -14.13 8.30 14.56
C GLU A 74 -14.38 9.22 13.36
N GLU A 75 -13.81 10.43 13.39
CA GLU A 75 -13.83 11.35 12.25
C GLU A 75 -13.15 10.73 11.01
N LEU A 76 -12.00 10.05 11.18
CA LEU A 76 -11.30 9.36 10.09
C LEU A 76 -12.17 8.28 9.44
N ILE A 77 -12.86 7.47 10.24
CA ILE A 77 -13.74 6.41 9.72
C ILE A 77 -14.90 7.04 8.93
N ALA A 78 -15.49 8.13 9.44
CA ALA A 78 -16.55 8.84 8.74
C ALA A 78 -16.07 9.38 7.39
N TYR A 79 -14.93 10.08 7.36
CA TYR A 79 -14.31 10.55 6.11
C TYR A 79 -14.03 9.41 5.13
N ALA A 80 -13.46 8.30 5.60
CA ALA A 80 -13.16 7.15 4.76
C ALA A 80 -14.42 6.53 4.13
N ILE A 81 -15.51 6.40 4.90
CA ILE A 81 -16.79 5.90 4.38
C ILE A 81 -17.38 6.86 3.35
N ASP A 82 -17.52 8.14 3.70
CA ASP A 82 -18.19 9.10 2.83
C ASP A 82 -17.41 9.33 1.53
N GLY A 83 -16.08 9.45 1.63
CA GLY A 83 -15.19 9.52 0.47
C GLY A 83 -15.32 8.27 -0.40
N ALA A 84 -15.15 7.07 0.16
CA ALA A 84 -15.22 5.84 -0.64
C ALA A 84 -16.58 5.64 -1.32
N VAL A 85 -17.68 5.99 -0.65
CA VAL A 85 -19.04 5.93 -1.24
C VAL A 85 -19.16 6.88 -2.43
N GLU A 86 -18.67 8.11 -2.29
CA GLU A 86 -18.69 9.08 -3.38
C GLU A 86 -17.83 8.62 -4.56
N GLN A 87 -16.63 8.13 -4.28
CA GLN A 87 -15.72 7.62 -5.31
C GLN A 87 -16.34 6.45 -6.08
N VAL A 88 -16.96 5.50 -5.39
CA VAL A 88 -17.63 4.35 -6.04
C VAL A 88 -18.77 4.81 -6.93
N LYS A 89 -19.64 5.72 -6.45
CA LYS A 89 -20.78 6.23 -7.24
C LYS A 89 -20.32 6.89 -8.53
N ARG A 90 -19.37 7.82 -8.44
CA ARG A 90 -18.81 8.52 -9.60
C ARG A 90 -18.08 7.55 -10.55
N ALA A 91 -17.32 6.59 -10.02
CA ALA A 91 -16.62 5.59 -10.85
C ALA A 91 -17.62 4.73 -11.62
N PHE A 92 -18.71 4.31 -10.96
CA PHE A 92 -19.79 3.53 -11.56
C PHE A 92 -20.52 4.30 -12.66
N GLU A 93 -20.76 5.60 -12.46
CA GLU A 93 -21.33 6.49 -13.48
C GLU A 93 -20.39 6.65 -14.68
N ILE A 94 -19.10 6.92 -14.46
CA ILE A 94 -18.09 7.06 -15.53
C ILE A 94 -17.97 5.75 -16.33
N ALA A 95 -17.99 4.60 -15.65
CA ALA A 95 -17.93 3.29 -16.29
C ALA A 95 -19.09 3.06 -17.26
N GLY A 96 -20.25 3.70 -17.03
CA GLY A 96 -21.38 3.67 -17.96
C GLY A 96 -21.90 2.26 -18.26
N GLY A 97 -21.82 1.35 -17.29
CA GLY A 97 -22.20 -0.05 -17.44
C GLY A 97 -21.17 -0.95 -18.13
N LYS A 98 -20.02 -0.40 -18.57
CA LYS A 98 -18.89 -1.17 -19.09
C LYS A 98 -17.95 -1.59 -17.97
N GLY A 99 -17.21 -2.68 -18.18
CA GLY A 99 -16.24 -3.16 -17.20
C GLY A 99 -16.88 -3.46 -15.83
N ALA A 100 -16.02 -3.47 -14.81
CA ALA A 100 -16.43 -3.65 -13.43
C ALA A 100 -15.70 -2.69 -12.48
N ILE A 101 -16.33 -2.37 -11.35
CA ILE A 101 -15.75 -1.56 -10.28
C ILE A 101 -15.54 -2.44 -9.05
N ASN A 102 -14.28 -2.57 -8.65
CA ASN A 102 -13.90 -3.10 -7.36
C ASN A 102 -13.66 -1.96 -6.36
N ILE A 103 -13.67 -2.31 -5.09
CA ILE A 103 -13.05 -1.49 -4.05
C ILE A 103 -11.84 -2.20 -3.44
N ASN A 104 -10.90 -1.43 -2.92
CA ASN A 104 -9.78 -1.91 -2.13
C ASN A 104 -9.88 -1.39 -0.69
N VAL A 105 -9.68 -2.30 0.27
CA VAL A 105 -9.47 -1.98 1.68
C VAL A 105 -8.17 -2.63 2.15
N LEU A 106 -7.45 -2.00 3.07
CA LEU A 106 -6.26 -2.59 3.70
C LEU A 106 -6.64 -3.07 5.10
N TRP A 107 -6.32 -4.31 5.46
CA TRP A 107 -6.77 -4.86 6.73
C TRP A 107 -6.13 -4.16 7.93
N GLU A 108 -4.88 -3.72 7.80
CA GLU A 108 -4.20 -2.90 8.81
C GLU A 108 -4.63 -1.42 8.82
N MET A 109 -5.68 -1.02 8.09
CA MET A 109 -6.26 0.31 8.28
C MET A 109 -7.12 0.33 9.56
N GLY A 110 -7.13 1.46 10.25
CA GLY A 110 -8.00 1.67 11.40
C GLY A 110 -9.46 1.62 10.98
N GLY A 111 -10.31 0.89 11.72
CA GLY A 111 -11.74 0.79 11.43
C GLY A 111 -12.09 -0.02 10.18
N ALA A 112 -11.17 -0.84 9.63
CA ALA A 112 -11.34 -1.55 8.35
C ALA A 112 -12.74 -2.19 8.15
N GLN A 113 -13.23 -2.92 9.14
CA GLN A 113 -14.56 -3.56 9.09
C GLN A 113 -15.70 -2.54 9.03
N ARG A 114 -15.62 -1.48 9.85
CA ARG A 114 -16.63 -0.41 9.91
C ARG A 114 -16.70 0.34 8.58
N VAL A 115 -15.54 0.67 8.01
CA VAL A 115 -15.44 1.28 6.69
C VAL A 115 -16.05 0.37 5.62
N LEU A 116 -15.66 -0.91 5.60
CA LEU A 116 -16.18 -1.86 4.62
C LEU A 116 -17.71 -2.02 4.68
N HIS A 117 -18.27 -2.18 5.88
CA HIS A 117 -19.73 -2.23 6.08
C HIS A 117 -20.40 -0.94 5.59
N GLY A 118 -19.90 0.24 6.01
CA GLY A 118 -20.48 1.53 5.66
C GLY A 118 -20.46 1.82 4.15
N VAL A 119 -19.39 1.42 3.45
CA VAL A 119 -19.29 1.56 2.00
C VAL A 119 -20.25 0.61 1.30
N LEU A 120 -20.16 -0.70 1.57
CA LEU A 120 -20.97 -1.70 0.87
C LEU A 120 -22.48 -1.53 1.09
N GLU A 121 -22.88 -1.04 2.27
CA GLU A 121 -24.28 -0.73 2.55
C GLU A 121 -24.82 0.39 1.64
N LYS A 122 -24.02 1.43 1.39
CA LYS A 122 -24.42 2.63 0.63
C LYS A 122 -24.16 2.52 -0.88
N THR A 123 -23.49 1.46 -1.35
CA THR A 123 -23.10 1.25 -2.76
C THR A 123 -23.58 -0.09 -3.32
N ARG A 124 -24.68 -0.65 -2.79
CA ARG A 124 -25.26 -1.92 -3.26
C ARG A 124 -25.51 -1.89 -4.77
N GLY A 125 -25.08 -2.96 -5.45
CA GLY A 125 -25.21 -3.10 -6.91
C GLY A 125 -24.16 -2.36 -7.74
N MET A 126 -23.27 -1.58 -7.11
CA MET A 126 -22.21 -0.83 -7.81
C MET A 126 -20.84 -1.51 -7.73
N VAL A 127 -20.54 -2.18 -6.62
CA VAL A 127 -19.27 -2.85 -6.36
C VAL A 127 -19.35 -4.32 -6.78
N ALA A 128 -18.49 -4.73 -7.70
CA ALA A 128 -18.39 -6.10 -8.20
C ALA A 128 -17.51 -7.00 -7.32
N GLY A 129 -16.52 -6.42 -6.63
CA GLY A 129 -15.65 -7.16 -5.73
C GLY A 129 -14.85 -6.28 -4.76
N VAL A 130 -14.42 -6.92 -3.66
CA VAL A 130 -13.58 -6.30 -2.62
C VAL A 130 -12.21 -6.96 -2.62
N THR A 131 -11.18 -6.19 -2.95
CA THR A 131 -9.78 -6.60 -2.77
C THR A 131 -9.31 -6.23 -1.37
N CYS A 132 -8.56 -7.11 -0.71
CA CYS A 132 -7.99 -6.80 0.60
C CYS A 132 -6.61 -7.41 0.80
N GLY A 133 -5.65 -6.55 1.18
CA GLY A 133 -4.27 -6.90 1.51
C GLY A 133 -3.83 -6.27 2.84
N ALA A 134 -2.52 -6.25 3.09
CA ALA A 134 -1.88 -5.74 4.31
C ALA A 134 -2.55 -6.28 5.60
N GLY A 135 -2.20 -7.51 6.00
CA GLY A 135 -2.72 -8.19 7.19
C GLY A 135 -3.31 -9.56 6.88
N MET A 136 -4.01 -10.16 7.85
CA MET A 136 -4.72 -11.44 7.69
C MET A 136 -6.25 -11.24 7.81
N PRO A 137 -6.94 -10.88 6.72
CA PRO A 137 -8.34 -10.46 6.73
C PRO A 137 -9.35 -11.60 6.84
N TYR A 138 -9.39 -12.28 8.00
CA TYR A 138 -10.25 -13.46 8.21
C TYR A 138 -11.76 -13.20 8.16
N LYS A 139 -12.22 -11.94 8.28
CA LYS A 139 -13.65 -11.62 8.17
C LYS A 139 -14.06 -11.09 6.80
N LEU A 140 -13.12 -10.89 5.87
CA LEU A 140 -13.40 -10.30 4.56
C LEU A 140 -14.50 -11.07 3.81
N SER A 141 -14.36 -12.40 3.72
CA SER A 141 -15.30 -13.24 2.97
C SER A 141 -16.71 -13.20 3.56
N GLU A 142 -16.82 -13.22 4.90
CA GLU A 142 -18.09 -13.13 5.61
C GLU A 142 -18.77 -11.77 5.35
N ILE A 143 -18.02 -10.68 5.48
CA ILE A 143 -18.56 -9.33 5.25
C ILE A 143 -19.00 -9.18 3.79
N ALA A 144 -18.13 -9.50 2.82
CA ALA A 144 -18.45 -9.37 1.40
C ALA A 144 -19.68 -10.20 1.00
N ALA A 145 -19.76 -11.46 1.45
CA ALA A 145 -20.90 -12.34 1.21
C ALA A 145 -22.21 -11.79 1.81
N SER A 146 -22.16 -11.17 2.99
CA SER A 146 -23.36 -10.56 3.62
C SER A 146 -23.98 -9.41 2.81
N TYR A 147 -23.21 -8.80 1.89
CA TYR A 147 -23.69 -7.78 0.95
C TYR A 147 -23.90 -8.32 -0.47
N GLY A 148 -23.66 -9.61 -0.70
CA GLY A 148 -23.73 -10.22 -2.02
C GLY A 148 -22.67 -9.70 -2.99
N VAL A 149 -21.46 -9.43 -2.49
CA VAL A 149 -20.32 -8.91 -3.25
C VAL A 149 -19.18 -9.92 -3.21
N ASN A 150 -18.48 -10.09 -4.33
CA ASN A 150 -17.34 -11.00 -4.38
C ASN A 150 -16.15 -10.49 -3.56
N TYR A 151 -15.25 -11.37 -3.15
CA TYR A 151 -13.98 -11.00 -2.53
C TYR A 151 -12.78 -11.57 -3.29
N LEU A 152 -11.66 -10.86 -3.18
CA LEU A 152 -10.40 -11.13 -3.86
C LEU A 152 -9.27 -10.92 -2.85
N PRO A 153 -8.84 -11.95 -2.11
CA PRO A 153 -7.77 -11.76 -1.14
C PRO A 153 -6.43 -11.55 -1.84
N ILE A 154 -5.65 -10.61 -1.30
CA ILE A 154 -4.28 -10.36 -1.73
C ILE A 154 -3.33 -11.19 -0.88
N VAL A 155 -2.50 -12.01 -1.52
CA VAL A 155 -1.57 -12.93 -0.87
C VAL A 155 -0.21 -12.90 -1.55
N SER A 156 0.85 -13.16 -0.78
CA SER A 156 2.22 -13.27 -1.29
C SER A 156 2.68 -14.71 -1.57
N SER A 157 1.87 -15.70 -1.20
CA SER A 157 2.20 -17.13 -1.31
C SER A 157 0.99 -18.04 -1.15
N GLY A 158 1.10 -19.29 -1.66
CA GLY A 158 0.15 -20.36 -1.37
C GLY A 158 0.00 -20.66 0.13
N ARG A 159 1.05 -20.47 0.93
CA ARG A 159 0.99 -20.63 2.40
C ARG A 159 0.05 -19.61 3.04
N ALA A 160 0.18 -18.33 2.68
CA ALA A 160 -0.70 -17.26 3.17
C ALA A 160 -2.15 -17.52 2.76
N PHE A 161 -2.38 -17.89 1.49
CA PHE A 161 -3.70 -18.26 1.00
C PHE A 161 -4.29 -19.44 1.77
N ARG A 162 -3.54 -20.53 1.96
CA ARG A 162 -3.99 -21.72 2.72
C ARG A 162 -4.47 -21.36 4.12
N ALA A 163 -3.78 -20.45 4.79
CA ALA A 163 -4.15 -19.99 6.13
C ALA A 163 -5.49 -19.23 6.13
N LEU A 164 -5.71 -18.34 5.16
CA LEU A 164 -6.99 -17.62 4.99
C LEU A 164 -8.11 -18.58 4.60
N TRP A 165 -7.85 -19.48 3.64
CA TRP A 165 -8.81 -20.46 3.13
C TRP A 165 -9.36 -21.36 4.23
N LYS A 166 -8.47 -22.09 4.93
CA LYS A 166 -8.86 -23.05 5.96
C LYS A 166 -9.57 -22.42 7.16
N ARG A 167 -9.22 -21.17 7.50
CA ARG A 167 -9.75 -20.52 8.70
C ARG A 167 -11.07 -19.79 8.44
N ALA A 168 -11.27 -19.26 7.23
CA ALA A 168 -12.40 -18.39 6.95
C ALA A 168 -13.02 -18.57 5.55
N TYR A 169 -12.22 -18.47 4.49
CA TYR A 169 -12.78 -18.22 3.15
C TYR A 169 -13.51 -19.41 2.54
N SER A 170 -13.16 -20.65 2.93
CA SER A 170 -13.87 -21.84 2.46
C SER A 170 -15.36 -21.87 2.85
N LYS A 171 -15.80 -21.03 3.80
CA LYS A 171 -17.21 -20.92 4.22
C LYS A 171 -18.07 -20.05 3.29
N ALA A 172 -17.43 -19.30 2.40
CA ALA A 172 -18.06 -18.45 1.40
C ALA A 172 -17.30 -18.62 0.08
N SER A 173 -17.01 -19.87 -0.29
CA SER A 173 -16.19 -20.19 -1.46
C SER A 173 -16.82 -19.74 -2.77
N GLU A 174 -18.15 -19.67 -2.83
CA GLU A 174 -18.92 -19.23 -3.99
C GLU A 174 -18.76 -17.73 -4.30
N TRP A 175 -18.28 -16.94 -3.33
CA TRP A 175 -18.03 -15.51 -3.48
C TRP A 175 -16.56 -15.18 -3.80
N LEU A 176 -15.69 -16.18 -3.90
CA LEU A 176 -14.28 -15.97 -4.29
C LEU A 176 -14.21 -15.72 -5.80
N ALA A 177 -13.96 -14.47 -6.21
CA ALA A 177 -13.88 -14.14 -7.64
C ALA A 177 -12.47 -14.27 -8.23
N ALA A 178 -11.43 -14.11 -7.40
CA ALA A 178 -10.03 -14.34 -7.79
C ALA A 178 -9.15 -14.43 -6.55
N VAL A 179 -7.90 -14.85 -6.71
CA VAL A 179 -6.85 -14.63 -5.71
C VAL A 179 -5.80 -13.71 -6.30
N VAL A 180 -5.52 -12.58 -5.66
CA VAL A 180 -4.47 -11.66 -6.12
C VAL A 180 -3.14 -12.15 -5.56
N TYR A 181 -2.26 -12.64 -6.42
CA TYR A 181 -0.86 -12.86 -6.06
C TYR A 181 -0.11 -11.54 -6.19
N GLU A 182 0.35 -10.99 -5.08
CA GLU A 182 1.16 -9.78 -5.05
C GLU A 182 2.62 -10.13 -4.82
N ASP A 183 3.45 -9.78 -5.80
CA ASP A 183 4.89 -10.03 -5.77
C ASP A 183 5.54 -9.32 -4.57
N PRO A 184 6.19 -10.06 -3.66
CA PRO A 184 6.78 -9.49 -2.44
C PRO A 184 7.93 -8.51 -2.68
N TRP A 185 8.54 -8.52 -3.86
CA TRP A 185 9.70 -7.70 -4.17
C TRP A 185 9.40 -6.62 -5.21
N LEU A 186 8.50 -6.89 -6.16
CA LEU A 186 8.31 -6.02 -7.32
C LEU A 186 7.06 -5.12 -7.22
N ALA A 187 6.08 -5.49 -6.39
CA ALA A 187 4.86 -4.70 -6.23
C ALA A 187 5.13 -3.36 -5.53
N GLY A 188 4.38 -2.32 -5.88
CA GLY A 188 4.41 -1.02 -5.20
C GLY A 188 3.59 -1.02 -3.91
N GLY A 189 3.86 -0.10 -2.98
CA GLY A 189 3.10 -0.03 -1.73
C GLY A 189 3.58 -1.05 -0.70
N HIS A 190 2.70 -1.55 0.17
CA HIS A 190 3.05 -2.54 1.19
C HIS A 190 3.25 -3.94 0.57
N ASN A 191 4.33 -4.63 0.94
CA ASN A 191 4.70 -5.93 0.36
C ASN A 191 4.65 -7.06 1.40
N GLY A 192 4.14 -8.22 0.98
CA GLY A 192 3.93 -9.41 1.80
C GLY A 192 5.15 -10.31 2.01
N LEU A 193 6.35 -9.75 2.24
CA LEU A 193 7.54 -10.54 2.59
C LEU A 193 7.41 -11.18 3.97
N SER A 194 7.77 -12.45 4.07
CA SER A 194 7.89 -13.18 5.33
C SER A 194 9.28 -13.04 5.94
N ASN A 195 9.40 -13.30 7.25
CA ASN A 195 10.68 -13.22 7.97
C ASN A 195 11.76 -14.21 7.47
N ALA A 196 11.40 -15.18 6.63
CA ALA A 196 12.32 -16.16 6.07
C ALA A 196 12.87 -15.75 4.69
N GLU A 197 12.36 -14.66 4.12
CA GLU A 197 12.74 -14.17 2.79
C GLU A 197 13.68 -12.97 2.93
N ASP A 198 14.70 -12.91 2.06
CA ASP A 198 15.59 -11.76 1.98
C ASP A 198 14.95 -10.69 1.06
N PRO A 199 14.69 -9.46 1.52
CA PRO A 199 14.20 -8.37 0.68
C PRO A 199 15.18 -7.99 -0.46
N ARG A 200 16.44 -8.38 -0.38
CA ARG A 200 17.49 -8.06 -1.38
C ARG A 200 17.61 -9.11 -2.48
N GLU A 201 16.92 -10.23 -2.36
CA GLU A 201 16.97 -11.33 -3.33
C GLU A 201 15.58 -11.56 -3.96
N PRO A 202 15.17 -10.75 -4.95
CA PRO A 202 13.94 -10.98 -5.70
C PRO A 202 13.91 -12.38 -6.33
N GLN A 203 12.76 -13.03 -6.25
CA GLN A 203 12.55 -14.36 -6.81
C GLN A 203 11.65 -14.30 -8.04
N ASP A 204 11.80 -15.30 -8.92
CA ASP A 204 10.85 -15.53 -10.00
C ASP A 204 9.45 -15.81 -9.43
N PRO A 205 8.40 -15.08 -9.86
CA PRO A 205 7.04 -15.32 -9.40
C PRO A 205 6.43 -16.64 -9.92
N TYR A 206 6.91 -17.22 -11.03
CA TYR A 206 6.26 -18.40 -11.65
C TYR A 206 6.12 -19.59 -10.70
N PRO A 207 7.19 -20.07 -10.01
CA PRO A 207 7.06 -21.20 -9.09
C PRO A 207 6.11 -20.93 -7.92
N ARG A 208 6.02 -19.67 -7.48
CA ARG A 208 5.17 -19.25 -6.36
C ARG A 208 3.70 -19.21 -6.75
N VAL A 209 3.41 -18.71 -7.95
CA VAL A 209 2.05 -18.68 -8.51
C VAL A 209 1.57 -20.09 -8.82
N LYS A 210 2.44 -20.95 -9.37
CA LYS A 210 2.14 -22.38 -9.52
C LYS A 210 1.80 -23.03 -8.17
N ALA A 211 2.61 -22.81 -7.13
CA ALA A 211 2.35 -23.35 -5.80
C ALA A 211 1.05 -22.79 -5.17
N LEU A 212 0.70 -21.53 -5.47
CA LEU A 212 -0.59 -20.96 -5.09
C LEU A 212 -1.74 -21.67 -5.82
N ARG A 213 -1.64 -21.88 -7.13
CA ARG A 213 -2.64 -22.64 -7.90
C ARG A 213 -2.81 -24.05 -7.36
N ASP A 214 -1.73 -24.75 -7.08
CA ASP A 214 -1.78 -26.10 -6.49
C ASP A 214 -2.53 -26.08 -5.13
N THR A 215 -2.29 -25.07 -4.30
CA THR A 215 -3.03 -24.88 -3.04
C THR A 215 -4.51 -24.57 -3.28
N MET A 216 -4.86 -23.78 -4.31
CA MET A 216 -6.24 -23.50 -4.67
C MET A 216 -6.98 -24.77 -5.10
N ARG A 217 -6.33 -25.63 -5.92
CA ARG A 217 -6.87 -26.92 -6.35
C ARG A 217 -7.11 -27.87 -5.19
N GLU A 218 -6.18 -27.95 -4.24
CA GLU A 218 -6.38 -28.70 -2.99
C GLU A 218 -7.61 -28.22 -2.19
N GLY A 219 -7.91 -26.92 -2.29
CA GLY A 219 -9.11 -26.30 -1.70
C GLY A 219 -10.41 -26.56 -2.47
N GLY A 220 -10.36 -27.30 -3.59
CA GLY A 220 -11.50 -27.56 -4.47
C GLY A 220 -11.88 -26.38 -5.37
N ILE A 221 -10.99 -25.40 -5.54
CA ILE A 221 -11.25 -24.19 -6.33
C ILE A 221 -10.94 -24.48 -7.80
N SER A 222 -11.86 -24.14 -8.71
CA SER A 222 -11.69 -24.33 -10.15
C SER A 222 -10.50 -23.53 -10.70
N ASP A 223 -9.87 -24.07 -11.75
CA ASP A 223 -8.85 -23.37 -12.53
C ASP A 223 -9.42 -22.14 -13.25
N ASP A 224 -10.74 -22.06 -13.42
CA ASP A 224 -11.43 -20.89 -13.98
C ASP A 224 -11.44 -19.69 -13.03
N VAL A 225 -11.26 -19.91 -11.71
CA VAL A 225 -11.07 -18.80 -10.76
C VAL A 225 -9.67 -18.25 -10.98
N PRO A 226 -9.52 -17.01 -11.47
CA PRO A 226 -8.22 -16.51 -11.88
C PRO A 226 -7.30 -16.27 -10.69
N ILE A 227 -6.01 -16.45 -10.92
CA ILE A 227 -4.99 -15.77 -10.11
C ILE A 227 -4.69 -14.45 -10.81
N VAL A 228 -4.77 -13.34 -10.06
CA VAL A 228 -4.38 -12.03 -10.56
C VAL A 228 -2.90 -11.81 -10.25
N MET A 229 -2.04 -11.78 -11.26
CA MET A 229 -0.63 -11.46 -11.10
C MET A 229 -0.47 -9.95 -10.90
N ALA A 230 0.03 -9.54 -9.73
CA ALA A 230 0.28 -8.16 -9.35
C ALA A 230 1.74 -7.95 -8.94
N GLY A 231 2.35 -6.86 -9.41
CA GLY A 231 3.77 -6.57 -9.21
C GLY A 231 4.64 -7.09 -10.36
N GLY A 232 5.60 -6.29 -10.81
CA GLY A 232 6.47 -6.62 -11.95
C GLY A 232 5.81 -6.60 -13.34
N VAL A 233 4.48 -6.64 -13.42
CA VAL A 233 3.75 -6.61 -14.71
C VAL A 233 3.88 -5.23 -15.37
N TRP A 234 4.55 -5.18 -16.53
CA TRP A 234 4.63 -3.98 -17.37
C TRP A 234 4.09 -4.23 -18.78
N TYR A 235 4.71 -5.14 -19.52
CA TYR A 235 4.30 -5.56 -20.86
C TYR A 235 3.69 -6.96 -20.79
N LEU A 236 2.52 -7.19 -21.38
CA LEU A 236 1.91 -8.53 -21.37
C LEU A 236 2.67 -9.55 -22.22
N ARG A 237 3.43 -9.10 -23.23
CA ARG A 237 4.26 -9.99 -24.05
C ARG A 237 5.31 -10.75 -23.24
N ASP A 238 5.74 -10.19 -22.10
CA ASP A 238 6.69 -10.82 -21.19
C ASP A 238 6.04 -11.97 -20.37
N TRP A 239 4.71 -12.10 -20.43
CA TRP A 239 3.91 -13.09 -19.71
C TRP A 239 3.20 -14.06 -20.66
N ASN A 240 3.65 -14.17 -21.91
CA ASN A 240 2.99 -15.01 -22.91
C ASN A 240 2.82 -16.46 -22.45
N ASP A 241 3.83 -17.01 -21.77
CA ASP A 241 3.84 -18.40 -21.30
C ASP A 241 2.98 -18.63 -20.04
N TRP A 242 2.38 -17.57 -19.50
CA TRP A 242 1.47 -17.67 -18.36
C TRP A 242 0.00 -17.80 -18.78
N ILE A 243 -0.33 -17.37 -20.00
CA ILE A 243 -1.69 -17.38 -20.52
C ILE A 243 -1.97 -18.73 -21.17
N ASP A 244 -3.19 -19.25 -21.00
CA ASP A 244 -3.59 -20.59 -21.46
C ASP A 244 -2.64 -21.70 -20.93
N ASN A 245 -1.99 -21.46 -19.78
CA ASN A 245 -1.06 -22.40 -19.16
C ASN A 245 -1.78 -23.32 -18.16
N PRO A 246 -1.80 -24.64 -18.38
CA PRO A 246 -2.53 -25.58 -17.54
C PRO A 246 -1.93 -25.73 -16.13
N GLU A 247 -0.67 -25.37 -15.89
CA GLU A 247 -0.10 -25.38 -14.54
C GLU A 247 -0.66 -24.24 -13.69
N LEU A 248 -0.97 -23.10 -14.32
CA LEU A 248 -1.39 -21.86 -13.66
C LEU A 248 -2.91 -21.66 -13.69
N GLY A 249 -3.63 -22.29 -14.61
CA GLY A 249 -5.07 -22.06 -14.82
C GLY A 249 -5.35 -20.66 -15.38
N ALA A 250 -6.53 -20.10 -15.10
CA ALA A 250 -6.87 -18.74 -15.51
C ALA A 250 -5.95 -17.72 -14.82
N ILE A 251 -5.44 -16.75 -15.59
CA ILE A 251 -4.60 -15.66 -15.12
C ILE A 251 -5.19 -14.32 -15.56
N ALA A 252 -5.18 -13.36 -14.64
CA ALA A 252 -5.44 -11.94 -14.90
C ALA A 252 -4.23 -11.11 -14.46
N PHE A 253 -4.16 -9.85 -14.92
CA PHE A 253 -3.00 -9.00 -14.66
C PHE A 253 -3.44 -7.70 -13.98
N GLN A 254 -2.76 -7.34 -12.90
CA GLN A 254 -3.01 -6.11 -12.17
C GLN A 254 -1.89 -5.08 -12.37
N PHE A 255 -2.27 -3.85 -12.69
CA PHE A 255 -1.38 -2.73 -12.90
C PHE A 255 -1.54 -1.70 -11.77
N GLY A 256 -0.50 -1.56 -10.95
CA GLY A 256 -0.40 -0.51 -9.93
C GLY A 256 0.32 0.72 -10.48
N THR A 257 1.56 0.56 -10.94
CA THR A 257 2.41 1.70 -11.32
C THR A 257 1.98 2.37 -12.63
N ARG A 258 1.77 1.64 -13.74
CA ARG A 258 1.47 2.24 -15.06
C ARG A 258 0.30 3.24 -15.04
N PRO A 259 -0.85 2.96 -14.39
CA PRO A 259 -1.99 3.87 -14.35
C PRO A 259 -1.73 5.19 -13.61
N LEU A 260 -0.66 5.29 -12.79
CA LEU A 260 -0.25 6.56 -12.18
C LEU A 260 0.03 7.64 -13.23
N LEU A 261 0.54 7.24 -14.40
CA LEU A 261 0.88 8.16 -15.48
C LEU A 261 -0.19 8.16 -16.57
N THR A 262 -1.41 8.54 -16.18
CA THR A 262 -2.53 8.76 -17.09
C THR A 262 -3.13 10.15 -16.89
N GLN A 263 -3.93 10.63 -17.84
CA GLN A 263 -4.61 11.92 -17.73
C GLN A 263 -5.62 11.93 -16.57
N GLU A 264 -6.30 10.81 -16.36
CA GLU A 264 -7.32 10.60 -15.33
C GLU A 264 -6.73 10.36 -13.93
N SER A 265 -5.44 10.01 -13.84
CA SER A 265 -4.78 9.83 -12.54
C SER A 265 -4.78 11.15 -11.76
N PRO A 266 -5.20 11.12 -10.47
CA PRO A 266 -5.30 12.31 -9.62
C PRO A 266 -3.95 12.81 -9.09
N ILE A 267 -2.85 12.10 -9.34
CA ILE A 267 -1.55 12.55 -8.85
C ILE A 267 -1.18 13.89 -9.50
N PRO A 268 -0.53 14.80 -8.77
CA PRO A 268 -0.19 16.12 -9.27
C PRO A 268 0.86 16.02 -10.39
N GLN A 269 0.87 17.02 -11.27
CA GLN A 269 1.74 17.07 -12.44
C GLN A 269 3.24 16.90 -12.12
N PRO A 270 3.81 17.51 -11.05
CA PRO A 270 5.20 17.24 -10.67
C PRO A 270 5.50 15.77 -10.34
N TRP A 271 4.51 15.01 -9.84
CA TRP A 271 4.67 13.59 -9.57
C TRP A 271 4.69 12.81 -10.89
N LYS A 272 3.82 13.15 -11.85
CA LYS A 272 3.85 12.58 -13.22
C LYS A 272 5.21 12.80 -13.89
N GLU A 273 5.76 14.01 -13.80
CA GLU A 273 7.08 14.35 -14.34
C GLU A 273 8.20 13.56 -13.68
N ARG A 274 8.15 13.41 -12.35
CA ARG A 274 9.12 12.62 -11.59
C ARG A 274 9.13 11.16 -12.01
N LEU A 275 7.96 10.56 -12.26
CA LEU A 275 7.87 9.17 -12.73
C LEU A 275 8.64 8.95 -14.04
N MET A 276 8.64 9.92 -14.94
CA MET A 276 9.37 9.86 -16.23
C MET A 276 10.90 10.03 -16.08
N GLN A 277 11.39 10.40 -14.90
CA GLN A 277 12.82 10.65 -14.66
C GLN A 277 13.52 9.50 -13.94
N LEU A 278 12.76 8.53 -13.42
CA LEU A 278 13.28 7.43 -12.61
C LEU A 278 14.23 6.52 -13.40
N GLU A 279 15.30 6.12 -12.74
CA GLU A 279 16.29 5.14 -13.21
C GLU A 279 16.09 3.77 -12.53
N PRO A 280 16.63 2.70 -13.12
CA PRO A 280 16.73 1.41 -12.43
C PRO A 280 17.42 1.59 -11.07
N GLY A 281 16.75 1.16 -9.99
CA GLY A 281 17.25 1.30 -8.61
C GLY A 281 16.69 2.50 -7.83
N ASP A 282 15.92 3.39 -8.46
CA ASP A 282 15.29 4.52 -7.78
C ASP A 282 14.05 4.15 -6.95
N VAL A 283 13.60 2.90 -7.00
CA VAL A 283 12.55 2.37 -6.12
C VAL A 283 13.19 1.46 -5.07
N LEU A 284 12.97 1.79 -3.80
CA LEU A 284 13.51 1.09 -2.65
C LEU A 284 12.43 0.28 -1.94
N LEU A 285 12.72 -1.01 -1.72
CA LEU A 285 11.98 -1.86 -0.80
C LEU A 285 12.50 -1.65 0.62
N HIS A 286 11.77 -0.89 1.43
CA HIS A 286 12.18 -0.43 2.76
C HIS A 286 11.28 -0.95 3.88
N ARG A 287 11.71 -0.84 5.14
CA ARG A 287 10.95 -1.27 6.34
C ARG A 287 10.63 -0.14 7.32
N PHE A 288 10.54 1.09 6.81
CA PHE A 288 10.21 2.27 7.63
C PHE A 288 8.71 2.44 7.85
N SER A 289 7.86 1.66 7.18
CA SER A 289 6.41 1.75 7.33
C SER A 289 5.98 1.52 8.79
N PRO A 290 5.10 2.36 9.34
CA PRO A 290 4.61 2.18 10.71
C PRO A 290 3.76 0.91 10.91
N THR A 291 3.35 0.24 9.82
CA THR A 291 2.66 -1.06 9.86
C THR A 291 3.61 -2.24 10.13
N GLY A 292 4.92 -2.04 9.99
CA GLY A 292 5.94 -3.10 10.12
C GLY A 292 6.14 -3.96 8.89
N PHE A 293 5.29 -3.82 7.86
CA PHE A 293 5.51 -4.42 6.54
C PHE A 293 6.65 -3.75 5.79
N TYR A 294 7.26 -4.50 4.87
CA TYR A 294 8.08 -3.91 3.83
C TYR A 294 7.21 -3.06 2.90
N SER A 295 7.80 -2.07 2.25
CA SER A 295 7.08 -1.24 1.28
C SER A 295 8.01 -0.74 0.18
N SER A 296 7.49 -0.69 -1.05
CA SER A 296 8.22 -0.19 -2.22
C SER A 296 7.80 1.24 -2.56
N ALA A 297 8.76 2.15 -2.53
CA ALA A 297 8.56 3.58 -2.77
C ALA A 297 9.77 4.22 -3.48
N ILE A 298 9.54 5.35 -4.15
CA ILE A 298 10.59 6.13 -4.80
C ILE A 298 11.57 6.63 -3.74
N ARG A 299 12.87 6.36 -3.95
CA ARG A 299 13.99 6.75 -3.08
C ARG A 299 14.35 8.22 -3.28
N ASN A 300 13.50 9.10 -2.77
CA ASN A 300 13.67 10.55 -2.76
C ASN A 300 14.43 11.03 -1.50
N PRO A 301 14.65 12.35 -1.30
CA PRO A 301 15.30 12.88 -0.10
C PRO A 301 14.65 12.41 1.22
N PHE A 302 13.31 12.37 1.30
CA PHE A 302 12.57 11.85 2.44
C PHE A 302 12.98 10.42 2.82
N LEU A 303 12.95 9.46 1.87
CA LEU A 303 13.38 8.09 2.18
C LEU A 303 14.86 8.03 2.59
N ARG A 304 15.74 8.80 1.95
CA ARG A 304 17.16 8.88 2.33
C ARG A 304 17.35 9.41 3.75
N GLN A 305 16.52 10.35 4.18
CA GLN A 305 16.52 10.84 5.56
C GLN A 305 16.12 9.73 6.53
N LEU A 306 15.10 8.91 6.21
CA LEU A 306 14.68 7.77 7.02
C LEU A 306 15.78 6.70 7.12
N GLU A 307 16.48 6.41 6.02
CA GLU A 307 17.66 5.53 5.99
C GLU A 307 18.74 6.06 6.93
N ALA A 308 19.19 7.30 6.71
CA ALA A 308 20.26 7.90 7.48
C ALA A 308 19.89 8.02 8.97
N ARG A 309 18.63 8.34 9.29
CA ARG A 309 18.12 8.35 10.66
C ARG A 309 18.18 6.97 11.30
N SER A 310 17.84 5.92 10.55
CA SER A 310 17.95 4.54 11.05
C SER A 310 19.40 4.09 11.25
N GLU A 311 20.35 4.64 10.50
CA GLU A 311 21.79 4.38 10.68
C GLU A 311 22.39 5.11 11.89
N ARG A 312 21.86 6.30 12.23
CA ARG A 312 22.27 7.08 13.41
C ARG A 312 21.64 6.56 14.71
N GLN A 313 21.82 5.28 15.00
CA GLN A 313 21.35 4.69 16.26
C GLN A 313 22.43 3.86 16.97
N ILE A 314 22.30 3.75 18.30
CA ILE A 314 23.16 2.92 19.15
C ILE A 314 22.33 2.13 20.16
N PRO A 315 22.72 0.88 20.50
CA PRO A 315 22.15 0.16 21.62
C PRO A 315 22.54 0.83 22.95
N PHE A 316 21.69 0.68 23.98
CA PHE A 316 22.02 1.14 25.33
C PHE A 316 21.46 0.22 26.41
N SER A 317 22.05 0.27 27.61
CA SER A 317 21.50 -0.29 28.86
C SER A 317 21.19 0.83 29.85
N THR A 318 20.24 0.58 30.76
CA THR A 318 19.89 1.53 31.84
C THR A 318 20.91 1.57 32.97
N GLU A 319 21.73 0.52 33.06
CA GLU A 319 22.81 0.35 34.01
C GLU A 319 24.04 -0.21 33.30
N GLN A 320 25.19 -0.15 33.96
CA GLN A 320 26.42 -0.72 33.45
C GLN A 320 26.29 -2.24 33.35
N ALA A 321 26.35 -2.80 32.14
CA ALA A 321 26.14 -4.24 31.93
C ALA A 321 26.85 -4.73 30.65
N GLY A 322 27.54 -5.86 30.74
CA GLY A 322 28.29 -6.43 29.62
C GLY A 322 29.28 -5.42 29.03
N ASP A 323 29.21 -5.20 27.72
CA ASP A 323 30.08 -4.24 27.00
C ASP A 323 29.63 -2.78 27.16
N HIS A 324 28.46 -2.52 27.74
CA HIS A 324 27.94 -1.18 28.03
C HIS A 324 28.61 -0.60 29.28
N THR A 325 29.87 -0.21 29.10
CA THR A 325 30.79 0.21 30.16
C THR A 325 30.94 1.72 30.29
N HIS A 326 30.45 2.49 29.32
CA HIS A 326 30.63 3.93 29.26
C HIS A 326 29.29 4.64 29.38
N GLN A 327 29.21 5.62 30.28
CA GLN A 327 28.02 6.45 30.40
C GLN A 327 27.94 7.41 29.19
N LEU A 328 26.79 7.44 28.54
CA LEU A 328 26.52 8.35 27.42
C LEU A 328 26.38 9.79 27.93
N ASP A 329 27.15 10.70 27.33
CA ASP A 329 27.17 12.13 27.66
C ASP A 329 26.83 13.05 26.48
N ALA A 330 26.41 12.46 25.35
CA ALA A 330 26.05 13.16 24.13
C ALA A 330 24.59 12.88 23.75
N GLY A 331 23.83 13.93 23.43
CA GLY A 331 22.48 13.85 22.87
C GLY A 331 21.36 13.42 23.84
N VAL A 332 21.68 13.05 25.07
CA VAL A 332 20.70 12.58 26.08
C VAL A 332 20.57 13.56 27.26
N LYS A 333 19.41 13.50 27.92
CA LYS A 333 19.20 14.08 29.24
C LYS A 333 19.15 12.96 30.29
N GLY A 334 20.03 13.01 31.28
CA GLY A 334 20.10 12.03 32.38
C GLY A 334 21.38 11.18 32.37
N LYS A 335 21.54 10.33 33.39
CA LYS A 335 22.77 9.55 33.64
C LYS A 335 22.60 8.03 33.48
N ASN A 336 21.43 7.58 33.05
CA ASN A 336 21.03 6.16 33.06
C ASN A 336 21.17 5.53 31.66
N PHE A 337 22.18 5.94 30.90
CA PHE A 337 22.42 5.45 29.54
C PHE A 337 23.85 4.97 29.47
N TRP A 338 24.01 3.65 29.36
CA TRP A 338 25.31 3.00 29.27
C TRP A 338 25.44 2.37 27.88
N VAL A 339 26.57 2.61 27.23
CA VAL A 339 26.84 2.23 25.84
C VAL A 339 28.26 1.68 25.73
N THR A 340 28.61 1.11 24.58
CA THR A 340 30.00 0.75 24.30
C THR A 340 30.86 2.00 24.10
N ARG A 341 32.19 1.88 24.23
CA ARG A 341 33.10 2.99 23.92
C ARG A 341 32.96 3.48 22.47
N GLY A 342 32.78 2.56 21.52
CA GLY A 342 32.60 2.90 20.11
C GLY A 342 31.33 3.71 19.87
N ASP A 343 30.23 3.30 20.49
CA ASP A 343 28.94 3.99 20.41
C ASP A 343 28.99 5.39 21.03
N LEU A 344 29.70 5.55 22.15
CA LEU A 344 29.92 6.87 22.75
C LEU A 344 30.63 7.84 21.79
N LEU A 345 31.66 7.36 21.09
CA LEU A 345 32.40 8.18 20.12
C LEU A 345 31.53 8.56 18.93
N ARG A 346 30.74 7.61 18.38
CA ARG A 346 29.77 7.89 17.30
C ARG A 346 28.71 8.90 17.73
N ALA A 347 28.17 8.75 18.94
CA ALA A 347 27.18 9.70 19.47
C ALA A 347 27.73 11.13 19.56
N ARG A 348 28.97 11.29 20.08
CA ARG A 348 29.63 12.60 20.15
C ARG A 348 29.90 13.18 18.77
N GLU A 349 30.28 12.35 17.80
CA GLU A 349 30.45 12.76 16.41
C GLU A 349 29.14 13.27 15.81
N TRP A 350 28.04 12.54 15.93
CA TRP A 350 26.73 12.96 15.42
C TRP A 350 26.22 14.24 16.09
N VAL A 351 26.44 14.39 17.40
CA VAL A 351 26.13 15.65 18.10
C VAL A 351 26.98 16.80 17.56
N GLY A 352 28.26 16.57 17.26
CA GLY A 352 29.13 17.55 16.59
C GLY A 352 28.68 17.91 15.17
N GLN A 353 27.96 17.01 14.48
CA GLN A 353 27.34 17.23 13.18
C GLN A 353 25.95 17.89 13.25
N GLY A 354 25.43 18.17 14.46
CA GLY A 354 24.13 18.84 14.67
C GLY A 354 22.97 17.94 15.08
N PHE A 355 23.16 16.62 15.17
CA PHE A 355 22.14 15.68 15.66
C PHE A 355 22.12 15.63 17.19
N THR A 356 21.70 16.74 17.80
CA THR A 356 21.86 17.01 19.24
C THR A 356 20.87 16.31 20.15
N SER A 357 19.93 15.53 19.60
CA SER A 357 18.83 14.94 20.35
C SER A 357 18.69 13.43 20.12
N ALA A 358 18.69 12.66 21.20
CA ALA A 358 18.47 11.22 21.18
C ALA A 358 17.01 10.86 21.56
N LEU A 359 16.39 10.01 20.75
CA LEU A 359 15.04 9.46 20.97
C LEU A 359 15.12 7.95 21.20
N LYS A 360 14.42 7.45 22.23
CA LYS A 360 14.33 6.01 22.49
C LYS A 360 13.50 5.30 21.42
N THR A 361 13.92 4.10 21.05
CA THR A 361 13.17 3.18 20.19
C THR A 361 12.59 2.01 21.00
N PRO A 362 11.68 1.21 20.42
CA PRO A 362 11.20 -0.03 21.04
C PRO A 362 12.26 -1.12 21.22
N ASP A 363 13.40 -1.02 20.53
CA ASP A 363 14.42 -2.08 20.47
C ASP A 363 15.59 -1.82 21.43
N ASN A 364 15.38 -1.00 22.47
CA ASN A 364 16.44 -0.55 23.39
C ASN A 364 17.62 0.13 22.67
N THR A 365 17.32 0.91 21.63
CA THR A 365 18.29 1.79 20.97
C THR A 365 17.93 3.26 21.17
N LEU A 366 18.91 4.13 20.97
CA LEU A 366 18.76 5.57 20.87
C LEU A 366 19.04 6.00 19.44
N VAL A 367 18.10 6.69 18.80
CA VAL A 367 18.30 7.31 17.48
C VAL A 367 18.60 8.80 17.64
N PHE A 368 19.57 9.31 16.89
CA PHE A 368 20.03 10.70 16.97
C PHE A 368 19.48 11.52 15.81
N VAL A 369 18.83 12.63 16.17
CA VAL A 369 18.18 13.59 15.28
C VAL A 369 18.53 15.02 15.71
N ASP A 370 18.32 16.00 14.83
CA ASP A 370 18.36 17.41 15.22
C ASP A 370 17.07 17.83 15.96
N GLU A 371 17.00 19.08 16.42
CA GLU A 371 15.84 19.58 17.16
C GLU A 371 14.60 19.79 16.28
N GLU A 372 14.76 20.06 14.98
CA GLU A 372 13.65 20.27 14.06
C GLU A 372 12.96 18.93 13.75
N ASP A 373 13.72 17.91 13.39
CA ASP A 373 13.26 16.53 13.18
C ASP A 373 12.55 16.01 14.43
N LYS A 374 13.14 16.26 15.61
CA LYS A 374 12.51 15.86 16.88
C LYS A 374 11.19 16.58 17.12
N ALA A 375 11.11 17.88 16.85
CA ALA A 375 9.88 18.65 17.01
C ALA A 375 8.79 18.13 16.06
N GLU A 376 9.13 17.87 14.81
CA GLU A 376 8.21 17.31 13.81
C GLU A 376 7.72 15.91 14.22
N ILE A 377 8.62 15.00 14.58
CA ILE A 377 8.25 13.64 15.03
C ILE A 377 7.25 13.71 16.20
N ARG A 378 7.51 14.59 17.19
CA ARG A 378 6.63 14.74 18.36
C ARG A 378 5.29 15.36 18.01
N LYS A 379 5.28 16.32 17.08
CA LYS A 379 4.05 16.91 16.57
C LYS A 379 3.20 15.86 15.85
N ASP A 380 3.78 15.13 14.91
CA ASP A 380 3.06 14.11 14.15
C ASP A 380 2.53 12.96 15.04
N GLN A 381 3.29 12.59 16.08
CA GLN A 381 2.82 11.62 17.09
C GLN A 381 1.65 12.16 17.91
N THR A 382 1.65 13.45 18.24
CA THR A 382 0.56 14.11 18.97
C THR A 382 -0.71 14.20 18.12
N ASP A 383 -0.53 14.56 16.85
CA ASP A 383 -1.61 14.81 15.89
C ASP A 383 -2.22 13.52 15.31
N CYS A 384 -1.69 12.35 15.69
CA CYS A 384 -2.18 11.05 15.27
C CYS A 384 -3.72 10.95 15.31
N MET A 385 -4.31 10.49 14.20
CA MET A 385 -5.75 10.26 14.03
C MET A 385 -6.14 8.78 14.04
N GLY A 386 -5.21 7.87 14.37
CA GLY A 386 -5.51 6.44 14.42
C GLY A 386 -5.83 5.79 13.07
N CYS A 387 -5.12 6.17 12.00
CA CYS A 387 -5.39 5.69 10.63
C CYS A 387 -5.04 4.20 10.39
N LEU A 388 -4.30 3.56 11.30
CA LEU A 388 -3.89 2.15 11.21
C LEU A 388 -4.49 1.36 12.38
N SER A 389 -4.73 0.08 12.16
CA SER A 389 -5.07 -0.93 13.19
C SER A 389 -3.99 -1.00 14.28
N GLN A 390 -2.73 -0.83 13.89
CA GLN A 390 -1.58 -0.74 14.75
C GLN A 390 -0.52 0.14 14.11
N CYS A 391 0.01 1.11 14.85
CA CYS A 391 0.98 2.08 14.34
C CYS A 391 2.22 2.10 15.23
N ALA A 392 3.35 1.61 14.71
CA ALA A 392 4.64 1.68 15.42
C ALA A 392 5.08 3.13 15.67
N PHE A 393 4.80 4.05 14.75
CA PHE A 393 5.24 5.45 14.86
C PHE A 393 4.55 6.24 15.97
N SER A 394 3.29 5.94 16.30
CA SER A 394 2.48 6.71 17.28
C SER A 394 2.11 5.93 18.54
N SER A 395 2.46 4.64 18.58
CA SER A 395 1.97 3.65 19.54
C SER A 395 0.45 3.44 19.55
N TRP A 396 -0.26 3.90 18.52
CA TRP A 396 -1.71 3.68 18.40
C TRP A 396 -2.04 2.22 18.09
N MET A 397 -3.18 1.75 18.61
CA MET A 397 -3.84 0.53 18.20
C MET A 397 -5.35 0.76 18.10
N ASP A 398 -6.03 0.21 17.11
CA ASP A 398 -7.48 0.16 17.04
C ASP A 398 -8.00 -0.96 17.96
N SER A 399 -8.02 -0.66 19.24
CA SER A 399 -8.44 -1.54 20.33
C SER A 399 -9.05 -0.72 21.46
N GLU A 400 -9.62 -1.38 22.47
CA GLU A 400 -10.25 -0.71 23.61
C GLU A 400 -9.30 0.26 24.36
N THR A 401 -8.01 -0.06 24.40
CA THR A 401 -6.97 0.73 25.10
C THR A 401 -6.35 1.82 24.23
N ASN A 402 -6.59 1.78 22.91
CA ASN A 402 -6.00 2.67 21.92
C ASN A 402 -4.47 2.80 21.94
N SER A 403 -3.78 1.76 22.43
CA SER A 403 -2.33 1.73 22.59
C SER A 403 -1.76 0.34 22.31
N THR A 404 -0.59 0.30 21.69
CA THR A 404 0.19 -0.93 21.50
C THR A 404 0.86 -1.42 22.78
N GLY A 405 0.92 -0.59 23.82
CA GLY A 405 1.74 -0.83 25.02
C GLY A 405 3.25 -0.74 24.77
N ARG A 406 3.69 -0.45 23.55
CA ARG A 406 5.10 -0.27 23.17
C ARG A 406 5.41 1.21 23.01
N LEU A 407 6.70 1.56 23.14
CA LEU A 407 7.17 2.90 22.78
C LEU A 407 6.90 3.20 21.30
N ALA A 408 6.74 4.47 21.00
CA ALA A 408 6.64 4.95 19.63
C ALA A 408 8.01 4.80 18.97
N ASP A 409 8.04 4.41 17.71
CA ASP A 409 9.28 4.22 16.95
C ASP A 409 9.61 5.47 16.10
N PRO A 410 10.54 6.34 16.56
CA PRO A 410 10.94 7.53 15.83
C PRO A 410 11.70 7.24 14.53
N ARG A 411 12.07 5.98 14.24
CA ARG A 411 12.67 5.60 12.96
C ARG A 411 11.63 5.55 11.85
N SER A 412 10.35 5.41 12.20
CA SER A 412 9.20 5.43 11.29
C SER A 412 8.62 6.86 11.11
N PHE A 413 7.46 6.99 10.47
CA PHE A 413 6.84 8.27 10.13
C PHE A 413 5.31 8.17 10.08
N CYS A 414 4.63 9.32 10.01
CA CYS A 414 3.19 9.36 9.78
C CYS A 414 2.86 9.14 8.29
N ILE A 415 2.55 7.88 7.93
CA ILE A 415 2.27 7.51 6.54
C ILE A 415 1.06 8.24 5.94
N GLN A 416 0.01 8.47 6.74
CA GLN A 416 -1.20 9.15 6.27
C GLN A 416 -0.94 10.61 5.92
N LYS A 417 -0.26 11.35 6.81
CA LYS A 417 0.17 12.74 6.55
C LYS A 417 0.97 12.79 5.24
N SER A 418 1.94 11.89 5.12
CA SER A 418 2.88 11.93 4.01
C SER A 418 2.23 11.68 2.66
N LEU A 419 1.38 10.65 2.56
CA LEU A 419 0.66 10.33 1.33
C LEU A 419 -0.39 11.40 0.96
N GLN A 420 -1.12 11.93 1.96
CA GLN A 420 -2.07 13.03 1.75
C GLN A 420 -1.37 14.29 1.23
N GLN A 421 -0.22 14.63 1.80
CA GLN A 421 0.56 15.77 1.31
C GLN A 421 1.05 15.55 -0.12
N ALA A 422 1.60 14.37 -0.44
CA ALA A 422 2.08 14.07 -1.79
C ALA A 422 0.98 14.18 -2.86
N VAL A 423 -0.21 13.64 -2.60
CA VAL A 423 -1.32 13.65 -3.58
C VAL A 423 -1.99 15.02 -3.71
N HIS A 424 -1.97 15.84 -2.66
CA HIS A 424 -2.58 17.18 -2.65
C HIS A 424 -1.57 18.32 -2.89
N GLY A 425 -0.44 18.03 -3.55
CA GLY A 425 0.48 19.05 -4.05
C GLY A 425 1.55 19.53 -3.05
N GLY A 426 1.71 18.84 -1.93
CA GLY A 426 2.86 19.01 -1.04
C GLY A 426 4.18 18.61 -1.70
N SER A 427 5.29 18.96 -1.04
CA SER A 427 6.63 18.68 -1.55
C SER A 427 6.83 17.17 -1.74
N LEU A 428 7.17 16.78 -2.95
CA LEU A 428 7.46 15.39 -3.30
C LEU A 428 8.82 14.92 -2.78
N ASP A 429 9.66 15.84 -2.31
CA ASP A 429 10.96 15.52 -1.72
C ASP A 429 10.86 15.21 -0.23
N ASP A 430 9.80 15.70 0.41
CA ASP A 430 9.54 15.56 1.85
C ASP A 430 8.48 14.49 2.15
N ASN A 431 8.00 13.78 1.13
CA ASN A 431 6.87 12.86 1.26
C ASN A 431 7.10 11.51 0.58
N LEU A 432 6.42 10.48 1.07
CA LEU A 432 6.44 9.13 0.54
C LEU A 432 5.71 9.07 -0.81
N LEU A 433 6.35 8.49 -1.81
CA LEU A 433 5.76 8.26 -3.13
C LEU A 433 5.81 6.77 -3.44
N PHE A 434 4.69 6.07 -3.31
CA PHE A 434 4.63 4.66 -3.64
C PHE A 434 4.75 4.43 -5.15
N ALA A 435 5.56 3.43 -5.51
CA ALA A 435 5.71 2.94 -6.87
C ALA A 435 6.26 1.51 -6.83
N GLY A 436 5.84 0.67 -7.78
CA GLY A 436 6.46 -0.64 -7.98
C GLY A 436 7.81 -0.53 -8.69
N HIS A 437 8.66 -1.55 -8.56
CA HIS A 437 10.05 -1.53 -9.02
C HIS A 437 10.21 -1.31 -10.54
N GLY A 438 9.18 -1.60 -11.34
CA GLY A 438 9.16 -1.31 -12.78
C GLY A 438 8.93 0.16 -13.15
N ALA A 439 8.85 1.10 -12.19
CA ALA A 439 8.54 2.50 -12.47
C ALA A 439 9.55 3.20 -13.40
N TYR A 440 10.82 2.79 -13.40
CA TYR A 440 11.83 3.31 -14.33
C TYR A 440 11.46 3.10 -15.80
N ASN A 441 10.56 2.15 -16.11
CA ASN A 441 10.11 1.91 -17.47
C ASN A 441 9.33 3.10 -18.04
N PHE A 442 8.79 4.02 -17.24
CA PHE A 442 8.20 5.26 -17.77
C PHE A 442 9.20 6.08 -18.58
N LYS A 443 10.48 6.03 -18.22
CA LYS A 443 11.55 6.72 -18.93
C LYS A 443 11.93 6.05 -20.25
N THR A 444 11.85 4.73 -20.31
CA THR A 444 12.41 3.92 -21.41
C THR A 444 11.35 3.37 -22.37
N ASP A 445 10.09 3.25 -21.93
CA ASP A 445 8.97 2.79 -22.76
C ASP A 445 8.62 3.87 -23.80
N PRO A 446 8.77 3.59 -25.11
CA PRO A 446 8.50 4.56 -26.17
C PRO A 446 7.08 5.13 -26.15
N PHE A 447 6.13 4.44 -25.51
CA PHE A 447 4.77 4.91 -25.35
C PHE A 447 4.70 6.26 -24.62
N TYR A 448 5.59 6.53 -23.67
CA TYR A 448 5.64 7.77 -22.90
C TYR A 448 6.66 8.79 -23.45
N SER A 449 7.28 8.50 -24.59
CA SER A 449 8.29 9.38 -25.19
C SER A 449 7.74 10.79 -25.48
N ASN A 450 8.62 11.78 -25.47
CA ASN A 450 8.28 13.21 -25.63
C ASN A 450 7.31 13.74 -24.56
N GLY A 451 7.26 13.10 -23.38
CA GLY A 451 6.39 13.52 -22.28
C GLY A 451 4.92 13.20 -22.51
N PHE A 452 4.61 12.22 -23.37
CA PHE A 452 3.23 11.83 -23.62
C PHE A 452 2.60 11.19 -22.39
N VAL A 453 1.47 11.77 -21.94
CA VAL A 453 0.63 11.20 -20.87
C VAL A 453 -0.66 10.67 -21.50
N PRO A 454 -0.83 9.33 -21.59
CA PRO A 454 -1.99 8.72 -22.21
C PRO A 454 -3.27 8.93 -21.39
N THR A 455 -4.42 8.90 -22.05
CA THR A 455 -5.68 8.56 -21.36
C THR A 455 -5.65 7.11 -20.89
N VAL A 456 -6.46 6.76 -19.89
CA VAL A 456 -6.62 5.37 -19.45
C VAL A 456 -7.05 4.47 -20.61
N LYS A 457 -7.94 4.94 -21.49
CA LYS A 457 -8.36 4.19 -22.68
C LYS A 457 -7.17 3.86 -23.60
N GLN A 458 -6.31 4.84 -23.89
CA GLN A 458 -5.11 4.63 -24.69
C GLN A 458 -4.14 3.65 -24.04
N LEU A 459 -3.98 3.73 -22.70
CA LEU A 459 -3.14 2.79 -21.96
C LEU A 459 -3.70 1.36 -22.03
N VAL A 460 -5.00 1.16 -21.79
CA VAL A 460 -5.64 -0.16 -21.88
C VAL A 460 -5.54 -0.73 -23.30
N ASP A 461 -5.79 0.10 -24.33
CA ASP A 461 -5.63 -0.32 -25.73
C ASP A 461 -4.19 -0.76 -26.03
N ARG A 462 -3.19 -0.06 -25.47
CA ARG A 462 -1.77 -0.40 -25.59
C ARG A 462 -1.43 -1.73 -24.90
N ILE A 463 -1.91 -1.92 -23.68
CA ILE A 463 -1.78 -3.18 -22.93
C ILE A 463 -2.38 -4.34 -23.73
N LEU A 464 -3.55 -4.14 -24.33
CA LEU A 464 -4.19 -5.13 -25.18
C LEU A 464 -3.42 -5.46 -26.46
N THR A 465 -2.40 -4.68 -26.87
CA THR A 465 -1.49 -5.09 -27.96
C THR A 465 -0.37 -6.01 -27.49
N GLY A 466 -0.14 -6.11 -26.17
CA GLY A 466 0.99 -6.80 -25.56
C GLY A 466 1.99 -5.84 -24.91
N ASP A 467 1.78 -4.53 -25.04
CA ASP A 467 2.76 -3.47 -24.79
C ASP A 467 2.39 -2.47 -23.68
#